data_AF-A0A8C0PCI0-F1
#
_entry.id   AF-A0A8C0PCI0-F1
#
_cell.length_a   1.000
_cell.length_b   1.000
_cell.length_c   1.000
_cell.angle_alpha   90.00
_cell.angle_beta   90.00
_cell.angle_gamma   90.00
#
_symmetry.space_group_name_H-M   'P 1'
#
loop_
_entity.id
_entity.type
_entity.pdbx_description
1 polymer ?
#
loop_
_entity_poly.entity_id
_entity_poly.type
_entity_poly.pdbx_seq_one_letter_code
_entity_poly.pdbx_strand_id
1 'polypeptide(L)'
;LISLLFSCFSFIGCYRYQRSYNYQEVSRTLCPSEILVTNLAFLSLSPLSFLPLMFLRTNVAFHFTASPSQPQYFLYKFPDDVDSVIIKVGSEMAYPCSVVSVQNIMCPVYDLDHNVEFNGVYQSMTKKAAITLQKKDFPGEQFFVVFVIKPEDYACGGSFFIQVFSVSEESSSSPGRQVSSSDGGHTCQSDTDSSVEESDFDTMPDIESDKNVIRTKMFLYLSDLSRKDRRIVSKKYKIYFWNIITIAVFYALPVIQLVITYQTVANVTGNQDICYYNFLCAHPLGVLSAFNNILSNLGHVLLGFLFLLIVLRRDILHRRALEAKDIFAMEYGIPKHFGVFYAMGIALMMEGVLSACYHVCPNYSNFQFDTSFMYMIAGLCMLKLYQTRHPDINASAYSAYASFAVVITLTVLGVVFGKNDLWFWVIFSAIHILASLALSTQIYYMGRFKIDLGIFRRAALVFYTDFVQQCSRPLYMVRACSCVALFGLIYRPRDFASYMLGIFICNLLLYLAFYIIMKLRSSEKLLPIPLFCIVATAVMWAAALYFFFQNLSTWEGTPAESREKNRECILLDFFDDHDVWHFLSATALFFSFLVSL
;
A
#
# COMPACT_ATOMS: atom_id res chain seq x y z
N LEU A 1 -52.58 -32.09 21.26
CA LEU A 1 -51.54 -31.30 21.95
C LEU A 1 -50.67 -30.48 20.96
N ILE A 2 -51.24 -29.99 19.86
CA ILE A 2 -50.56 -29.13 18.87
C ILE A 2 -51.60 -28.09 18.42
N SER A 3 -51.70 -26.96 19.15
CA SER A 3 -52.50 -25.75 18.83
C SER A 3 -52.37 -24.66 19.92
N LEU A 4 -51.27 -24.63 20.68
CA LEU A 4 -51.11 -23.75 21.85
C LEU A 4 -49.73 -23.05 21.93
N LEU A 5 -48.96 -23.06 20.82
CA LEU A 5 -47.59 -22.55 20.75
C LEU A 5 -47.36 -21.48 19.67
N PHE A 6 -48.43 -20.87 19.14
CA PHE A 6 -48.33 -19.84 18.08
C PHE A 6 -48.95 -18.48 18.43
N SER A 7 -49.24 -18.22 19.70
CA SER A 7 -49.93 -16.97 20.14
C SER A 7 -49.21 -16.18 21.25
N CYS A 8 -47.92 -16.45 21.49
CA CYS A 8 -47.09 -15.71 22.47
C CYS A 8 -45.85 -15.01 21.85
N PHE A 9 -45.89 -14.69 20.56
CA PHE A 9 -44.93 -13.75 19.94
C PHE A 9 -45.57 -12.37 19.72
N SER A 10 -45.93 -11.74 20.83
CA SER A 10 -46.21 -10.30 20.95
C SER A 10 -46.04 -9.94 22.42
N PHE A 11 -45.47 -8.76 22.71
CA PHE A 11 -44.94 -8.34 24.02
C PHE A 11 -43.58 -8.93 24.45
N ILE A 12 -42.54 -8.62 23.68
CA ILE A 12 -41.26 -8.21 24.30
C ILE A 12 -40.96 -6.81 23.77
N GLY A 13 -41.07 -5.81 24.65
CA GLY A 13 -40.89 -4.41 24.30
C GLY A 13 -39.43 -4.11 24.00
N CYS A 14 -39.15 -3.65 22.78
CA CYS A 14 -37.83 -3.13 22.43
C CYS A 14 -37.62 -1.78 23.14
N TYR A 15 -36.83 -1.77 24.22
CA TYR A 15 -36.38 -0.53 24.87
C TYR A 15 -35.36 0.17 23.96
N ARG A 16 -35.89 0.90 22.98
CA ARG A 16 -35.13 1.80 22.12
C ARG A 16 -34.62 2.94 22.99
N TYR A 17 -33.31 2.99 23.27
CA TYR A 17 -32.68 4.09 24.00
C TYR A 17 -32.52 5.32 23.08
N GLN A 18 -33.63 5.77 22.52
CA GLN A 18 -33.73 6.96 21.69
C GLN A 18 -33.59 8.17 22.62
N ARG A 19 -32.48 8.92 22.49
CA ARG A 19 -32.32 10.19 23.22
C ARG A 19 -33.46 11.12 22.79
N SER A 20 -34.42 11.32 23.69
CA SER A 20 -35.54 12.21 23.44
C SER A 20 -35.08 13.65 23.60
N TYR A 21 -34.67 14.26 22.49
CA TYR A 21 -34.47 15.70 22.42
C TYR A 21 -35.83 16.39 22.27
N ASN A 22 -36.10 17.38 23.13
CA ASN A 22 -37.38 18.07 23.16
C ASN A 22 -37.32 19.28 22.21
N TYR A 23 -37.75 19.10 20.96
CA TYR A 23 -37.69 20.11 19.92
C TYR A 23 -38.73 21.22 20.17
N GLN A 24 -38.27 22.45 20.43
CA GLN A 24 -39.16 23.59 20.74
C GLN A 24 -39.43 24.52 19.55
N GLU A 25 -38.59 24.50 18.50
CA GLU A 25 -38.80 25.28 17.26
C GLU A 25 -38.44 24.48 16.01
N VAL A 26 -39.16 24.75 14.92
CA VAL A 26 -38.88 24.25 13.56
C VAL A 26 -39.05 25.44 12.61
N SER A 27 -37.96 26.13 12.28
CA SER A 27 -37.93 27.17 11.23
C SER A 27 -37.49 26.55 9.91
N ARG A 28 -38.07 26.98 8.77
CA ARG A 28 -37.81 26.36 7.46
C ARG A 28 -37.18 27.33 6.46
N THR A 29 -36.12 26.82 5.83
CA THR A 29 -35.57 27.13 4.50
C THR A 29 -35.47 28.61 4.09
N LEU A 30 -34.24 29.12 4.04
CA LEU A 30 -33.89 30.39 3.40
C LEU A 30 -34.15 30.33 1.89
N CYS A 31 -34.80 31.37 1.35
CA CYS A 31 -34.79 31.68 -0.09
C CYS A 31 -34.54 33.18 -0.33
N PRO A 32 -33.73 33.55 -1.33
CA PRO A 32 -33.59 34.94 -1.75
C PRO A 32 -34.93 35.45 -2.31
N SER A 33 -35.36 36.62 -1.83
CA SER A 33 -36.63 37.24 -2.24
C SER A 33 -36.45 38.13 -3.47
N GLU A 34 -36.12 37.54 -4.62
CA GLU A 34 -36.30 38.24 -5.91
C GLU A 34 -37.76 38.11 -6.36
N ILE A 35 -38.54 39.15 -6.07
CA ILE A 35 -39.98 39.18 -6.33
C ILE A 35 -40.22 39.44 -7.82
N LEU A 36 -40.43 38.39 -8.61
CA LEU A 36 -41.03 38.53 -9.94
C LEU A 36 -42.54 38.79 -9.81
N VAL A 37 -42.92 40.07 -9.69
CA VAL A 37 -44.32 40.49 -9.57
C VAL A 37 -45.06 40.29 -10.90
N THR A 38 -45.67 39.11 -11.08
CA THR A 38 -46.88 38.96 -11.91
C THR A 38 -47.79 37.85 -11.39
N ASN A 39 -49.00 38.25 -10.99
CA ASN A 39 -50.19 37.48 -10.61
C ASN A 39 -50.45 37.35 -9.10
N LEU A 40 -51.50 38.03 -8.63
CA LEU A 40 -52.02 37.91 -7.27
C LEU A 40 -52.61 36.51 -7.05
N ALA A 41 -51.93 35.71 -6.23
CA ALA A 41 -52.56 34.68 -5.43
C ALA A 41 -52.53 35.13 -3.96
N PHE A 42 -53.68 35.14 -3.28
CA PHE A 42 -53.76 35.41 -1.85
C PHE A 42 -53.18 34.21 -1.07
N LEU A 43 -51.86 34.19 -0.91
CA LEU A 43 -51.17 33.29 -0.01
C LEU A 43 -51.19 33.88 1.40
N SER A 44 -51.77 33.13 2.34
CA SER A 44 -51.72 33.44 3.76
C SER A 44 -50.27 33.37 4.25
N LEU A 45 -49.62 34.52 4.35
CA LEU A 45 -48.27 34.64 4.91
C LEU A 45 -48.27 34.25 6.40
N SER A 46 -47.85 33.03 6.70
CA SER A 46 -47.31 32.71 8.02
C SER A 46 -46.07 33.57 8.29
N PRO A 47 -45.80 33.96 9.55
CA PRO A 47 -44.73 34.91 9.86
C PRO A 47 -43.38 34.36 9.39
N LEU A 48 -42.72 35.11 8.51
CA LEU A 48 -41.40 34.78 7.99
C LEU A 48 -40.38 34.93 9.13
N SER A 49 -39.96 33.81 9.72
CA SER A 49 -38.88 33.81 10.72
C SER A 49 -37.56 34.13 10.02
N PHE A 50 -37.18 35.41 10.07
CA PHE A 50 -35.87 35.89 9.63
C PHE A 50 -34.76 35.22 10.45
N LEU A 51 -34.23 34.10 9.93
CA LEU A 51 -32.91 33.61 10.33
C LEU A 51 -31.87 34.66 9.92
N PRO A 52 -31.02 35.16 10.84
CA PRO A 52 -30.00 36.14 10.50
C PRO A 52 -28.93 35.48 9.63
N LEU A 53 -28.98 35.74 8.33
CA LEU A 53 -28.01 35.24 7.38
C LEU A 53 -26.63 35.85 7.68
N MET A 54 -25.70 35.03 8.14
CA MET A 54 -24.36 35.47 8.53
C MET A 54 -23.41 35.45 7.32
N PHE A 55 -22.68 36.54 7.12
CA PHE A 55 -21.75 36.70 6.01
C PHE A 55 -20.33 36.32 6.43
N LEU A 56 -19.72 35.34 5.74
CA LEU A 56 -18.31 34.99 5.91
C LEU A 56 -17.41 36.00 5.18
N ARG A 57 -16.22 36.24 5.73
CA ARG A 57 -15.17 37.08 5.13
C ARG A 57 -13.87 36.30 5.04
N THR A 58 -13.14 36.48 3.94
CA THR A 58 -11.82 35.87 3.71
C THR A 58 -10.87 36.27 4.84
N ASN A 59 -10.05 35.32 5.33
CA ASN A 59 -9.05 35.52 6.39
C ASN A 59 -9.59 36.02 7.74
N VAL A 60 -10.91 35.93 8.00
CA VAL A 60 -11.51 36.26 9.30
C VAL A 60 -12.07 34.98 9.92
N ALA A 61 -11.51 34.56 11.06
CA ALA A 61 -12.05 33.45 11.83
C ALA A 61 -13.41 33.84 12.45
N PHE A 62 -14.37 32.91 12.41
CA PHE A 62 -15.72 33.10 12.93
C PHE A 62 -16.10 31.90 13.80
N HIS A 63 -16.59 32.17 15.01
CA HIS A 63 -17.00 31.14 15.98
C HIS A 63 -18.52 31.09 16.08
N PHE A 64 -19.08 29.89 16.06
CA PHE A 64 -20.51 29.65 16.17
C PHE A 64 -20.80 28.40 17.00
N THR A 65 -22.05 28.28 17.43
CA THR A 65 -22.60 27.07 18.05
C THR A 65 -23.72 26.53 17.17
N ALA A 66 -23.73 25.22 16.94
CA ALA A 66 -24.79 24.54 16.20
C ALA A 66 -25.41 23.43 17.07
N SER A 67 -26.61 22.96 16.68
CA SER A 67 -27.27 21.81 17.29
C SER A 67 -27.97 20.98 16.21
N PRO A 68 -28.31 19.69 16.46
CA PRO A 68 -29.04 18.87 15.49
C PRO A 68 -30.42 19.44 15.11
N SER A 69 -31.00 20.28 15.98
CA SER A 69 -32.29 20.96 15.74
C SER A 69 -32.15 22.33 15.08
N GLN A 70 -30.93 22.86 14.94
CA GLN A 70 -30.67 24.21 14.44
C GLN A 70 -29.43 24.22 13.53
N PRO A 71 -29.57 23.76 12.27
CA PRO A 71 -28.49 23.86 11.29
C PRO A 71 -28.08 25.32 11.09
N GLN A 72 -26.81 25.54 10.83
CA GLN A 72 -26.24 26.88 10.64
C GLN A 72 -25.94 27.13 9.17
N TYR A 73 -26.14 28.38 8.74
CA TYR A 73 -26.02 28.78 7.35
C TYR A 73 -25.19 30.05 7.25
N PHE A 74 -24.25 30.04 6.33
CA PHE A 74 -23.38 31.17 6.06
C PHE A 74 -23.36 31.48 4.58
N LEU A 75 -23.49 32.76 4.24
CA LEU A 75 -23.31 33.24 2.87
C LEU A 75 -21.87 33.71 2.69
N TYR A 76 -21.21 33.22 1.64
CA TYR A 76 -19.92 33.74 1.21
C TYR A 76 -20.04 34.33 -0.20
N LYS A 77 -19.33 35.44 -0.43
CA LYS A 77 -19.14 36.05 -1.74
C LYS A 77 -17.65 36.11 -2.04
N PHE A 78 -17.25 35.63 -3.22
CA PHE A 78 -15.87 35.78 -3.68
C PHE A 78 -15.53 37.27 -3.87
N PRO A 79 -14.38 37.73 -3.35
CA PRO A 79 -13.78 38.99 -3.77
C PRO A 79 -13.50 39.03 -5.28
N ASP A 80 -13.27 40.23 -5.82
CA ASP A 80 -12.95 40.41 -7.24
C ASP A 80 -11.54 39.88 -7.59
N ASP A 81 -10.66 39.82 -6.60
CA ASP A 81 -9.24 39.48 -6.67
C ASP A 81 -8.89 38.04 -6.23
N VAL A 82 -9.91 37.19 -5.99
CA VAL A 82 -9.72 35.82 -5.44
C VAL A 82 -10.45 34.77 -6.28
N ASP A 83 -9.70 33.94 -7.01
CA ASP A 83 -10.23 32.87 -7.88
C ASP A 83 -10.54 31.54 -7.16
N SER A 84 -9.96 31.32 -5.97
CA SER A 84 -10.16 30.09 -5.20
C SER A 84 -10.10 30.34 -3.70
N VAL A 85 -10.88 29.58 -2.94
CA VAL A 85 -10.96 29.67 -1.48
C VAL A 85 -10.98 28.29 -0.84
N ILE A 86 -10.48 28.19 0.38
CA ILE A 86 -10.56 26.99 1.21
C ILE A 86 -11.35 27.29 2.47
N ILE A 87 -12.47 26.59 2.66
CA ILE A 87 -13.26 26.66 3.88
C ILE A 87 -12.64 25.71 4.88
N LYS A 88 -12.09 26.24 5.97
CA LYS A 88 -11.51 25.46 7.08
C LYS A 88 -12.47 25.49 8.26
N VAL A 89 -12.95 24.33 8.71
CA VAL A 89 -13.84 24.20 9.87
C VAL A 89 -13.14 23.37 10.93
N GLY A 90 -13.17 23.84 12.19
CA GLY A 90 -12.51 23.22 13.33
C GLY A 90 -13.43 23.12 14.54
N SER A 91 -13.34 22.02 15.28
CA SER A 91 -14.04 21.78 16.53
C SER A 91 -13.07 21.30 17.62
N GLU A 92 -13.26 21.76 18.85
CA GLU A 92 -12.50 21.30 20.03
C GLU A 92 -12.87 19.87 20.42
N MET A 93 -14.09 19.43 20.11
CA MET A 93 -14.61 18.09 20.41
C MET A 93 -14.73 17.25 19.14
N ALA A 94 -14.46 15.94 19.26
CA ALA A 94 -14.56 14.99 18.15
C ALA A 94 -16.01 14.58 17.80
N TYR A 95 -16.92 14.74 18.75
CA TYR A 95 -18.33 14.37 18.65
C TYR A 95 -19.19 15.50 19.24
N PRO A 96 -20.44 15.67 18.79
CA PRO A 96 -21.16 14.86 17.80
C PRO A 96 -20.62 15.01 16.37
N CYS A 97 -20.83 14.00 15.53
CA CYS A 97 -20.51 14.05 14.11
C CYS A 97 -21.25 15.19 13.40
N SER A 98 -20.60 15.81 12.42
CA SER A 98 -21.17 16.92 11.64
C SER A 98 -20.91 16.74 10.15
N VAL A 99 -21.72 17.41 9.33
CA VAL A 99 -21.51 17.53 7.88
C VAL A 99 -21.42 19.01 7.52
N VAL A 100 -20.36 19.34 6.78
CA VAL A 100 -20.15 20.64 6.14
C VAL A 100 -20.52 20.46 4.67
N SER A 101 -21.50 21.23 4.18
CA SER A 101 -21.99 21.18 2.80
C SER A 101 -21.94 22.57 2.17
N VAL A 102 -21.39 22.67 0.97
CA VAL A 102 -21.26 23.91 0.20
C VAL A 102 -22.21 23.83 -0.97
N GLN A 103 -23.23 24.68 -0.98
CA GLN A 103 -24.32 24.63 -1.95
C GLN A 103 -24.38 25.93 -2.77
N ASN A 104 -24.79 25.80 -4.05
CA ASN A 104 -25.16 26.93 -4.88
C ASN A 104 -26.33 27.71 -4.25
N ILE A 105 -26.44 29.00 -4.58
CA ILE A 105 -27.59 29.83 -4.18
C ILE A 105 -28.79 29.48 -5.06
N MET A 106 -29.43 28.35 -4.74
CA MET A 106 -30.60 27.82 -5.42
C MET A 106 -31.55 27.24 -4.38
N CYS A 107 -32.85 27.45 -4.55
CA CYS A 107 -33.85 26.88 -3.65
C CYS A 107 -34.43 25.55 -4.18
N PRO A 108 -34.74 24.59 -3.31
CA PRO A 108 -34.54 24.62 -1.85
C PRO A 108 -33.06 24.42 -1.46
N VAL A 109 -32.62 25.11 -0.40
CA VAL A 109 -31.36 24.78 0.29
C VAL A 109 -31.58 23.49 1.09
N TYR A 110 -30.65 22.54 1.00
CA TYR A 110 -30.74 21.26 1.70
C TYR A 110 -30.03 21.32 3.05
N ASP A 111 -30.80 21.25 4.13
CA ASP A 111 -30.39 21.56 5.51
C ASP A 111 -30.68 20.46 6.54
N LEU A 112 -31.32 19.38 6.10
CA LEU A 112 -31.73 18.29 6.96
C LEU A 112 -30.68 17.17 6.90
N ASP A 113 -30.54 16.44 8.02
CA ASP A 113 -29.65 15.27 8.15
C ASP A 113 -29.68 14.33 6.93
N HIS A 114 -30.87 14.05 6.38
CA HIS A 114 -31.07 13.12 5.27
C HIS A 114 -30.95 13.72 3.87
N ASN A 115 -30.72 15.04 3.72
CA ASN A 115 -30.71 15.70 2.40
C ASN A 115 -29.54 16.66 2.15
N VAL A 116 -28.82 17.09 3.19
CA VAL A 116 -27.65 18.00 3.11
C VAL A 116 -26.51 17.48 2.19
N GLU A 117 -26.53 16.19 1.90
CA GLU A 117 -25.58 15.46 1.05
C GLU A 117 -26.02 15.37 -0.43
N PHE A 118 -27.22 15.84 -0.80
CA PHE A 118 -27.77 15.68 -2.16
C PHE A 118 -27.38 16.78 -3.16
N ASN A 119 -26.76 17.87 -2.71
CA ASN A 119 -26.43 19.01 -3.56
C ASN A 119 -25.10 19.65 -3.15
N GLY A 120 -24.38 20.18 -4.12
CA GLY A 120 -23.10 20.84 -3.89
C GLY A 120 -21.99 19.88 -3.47
N VAL A 121 -21.04 20.38 -2.69
CA VAL A 121 -19.84 19.64 -2.26
C VAL A 121 -19.87 19.48 -0.74
N TYR A 122 -19.67 18.27 -0.22
CA TYR A 122 -19.80 18.00 1.23
C TYR A 122 -18.71 17.09 1.80
N GLN A 123 -18.50 17.23 3.12
CA GLN A 123 -17.60 16.42 3.95
C GLN A 123 -18.26 16.09 5.30
N SER A 124 -18.08 14.85 5.77
CA SER A 124 -18.24 14.52 7.19
C SER A 124 -17.06 15.02 8.04
N MET A 125 -17.34 15.35 9.29
CA MET A 125 -16.39 16.01 10.20
C MET A 125 -16.60 15.59 11.65
N THR A 126 -15.50 15.14 12.27
CA THR A 126 -15.34 15.05 13.74
C THR A 126 -14.75 16.35 14.27
N LYS A 127 -13.44 16.57 14.10
CA LYS A 127 -12.72 17.78 14.56
C LYS A 127 -12.32 18.75 13.46
N LYS A 128 -12.18 18.30 12.21
CA LYS A 128 -11.66 19.10 11.09
C LYS A 128 -12.38 18.78 9.78
N ALA A 129 -12.68 19.82 9.01
CA ALA A 129 -13.03 19.73 7.59
C ALA A 129 -12.31 20.84 6.80
N ALA A 130 -12.04 20.58 5.53
CA ALA A 130 -11.36 21.50 4.63
C ALA A 130 -11.89 21.31 3.21
N ILE A 131 -12.66 22.28 2.69
CA ILE A 131 -13.25 22.20 1.35
C ILE A 131 -12.66 23.31 0.48
N THR A 132 -11.92 22.92 -0.56
CA THR A 132 -11.36 23.82 -1.58
C THR A 132 -12.38 24.04 -2.71
N LEU A 133 -12.60 25.30 -3.06
CA LEU A 133 -13.62 25.76 -4.02
C LEU A 133 -13.00 26.72 -5.05
N GLN A 134 -13.47 26.69 -6.29
CA GLN A 134 -13.03 27.61 -7.34
C GLN A 134 -14.20 28.52 -7.74
N LYS A 135 -13.92 29.83 -7.92
CA LYS A 135 -14.91 30.86 -8.26
C LYS A 135 -15.75 30.50 -9.49
N LYS A 136 -15.11 29.87 -10.49
CA LYS A 136 -15.71 29.40 -11.74
C LYS A 136 -16.85 28.38 -11.57
N ASP A 137 -16.90 27.65 -10.45
CA ASP A 137 -17.86 26.58 -10.22
C ASP A 137 -19.22 27.13 -9.71
N PHE A 138 -19.29 28.44 -9.39
CA PHE A 138 -20.43 29.11 -8.78
C PHE A 138 -20.96 30.25 -9.66
N PRO A 139 -22.13 30.11 -10.33
CA PRO A 139 -22.60 31.07 -11.34
C PRO A 139 -22.98 32.46 -10.80
N GLY A 140 -23.13 32.62 -9.48
CA GLY A 140 -23.38 33.91 -8.83
C GLY A 140 -22.18 34.51 -8.09
N GLU A 141 -20.98 33.92 -8.25
CA GLU A 141 -19.76 34.22 -7.48
C GLU A 141 -19.96 34.15 -5.95
N GLN A 142 -20.94 33.35 -5.53
CA GLN A 142 -21.46 33.28 -4.16
C GLN A 142 -21.99 31.87 -3.88
N PHE A 143 -21.90 31.43 -2.62
CA PHE A 143 -22.39 30.13 -2.19
C PHE A 143 -22.86 30.14 -0.73
N PHE A 144 -23.66 29.15 -0.37
CA PHE A 144 -24.01 28.85 1.01
C PHE A 144 -23.07 27.79 1.58
N VAL A 145 -22.61 28.01 2.81
CA VAL A 145 -22.02 26.97 3.67
C VAL A 145 -23.08 26.56 4.68
N VAL A 146 -23.52 25.31 4.58
CA VAL A 146 -24.52 24.69 5.45
C VAL A 146 -23.79 23.76 6.41
N PHE A 147 -23.99 23.95 7.71
CA PHE A 147 -23.41 23.14 8.76
C PHE A 147 -24.51 22.41 9.54
N VAL A 148 -24.52 21.08 9.44
CA VAL A 148 -25.52 20.21 10.07
C VAL A 148 -24.83 19.30 11.07
N ILE A 149 -25.30 19.29 12.32
CA ILE A 149 -24.90 18.26 13.29
C ILE A 149 -25.77 17.04 13.09
N LYS A 150 -25.14 15.88 12.89
CA LYS A 150 -25.82 14.60 12.76
C LYS A 150 -26.36 14.15 14.13
N PRO A 151 -27.62 13.68 14.24
CA PRO A 151 -28.19 13.23 15.51
C PRO A 151 -27.54 11.95 16.04
N GLU A 152 -27.03 11.10 15.15
CA GLU A 152 -26.20 9.93 15.45
C GLU A 152 -24.88 9.97 14.67
N ASP A 153 -23.82 9.38 15.24
CA ASP A 153 -22.45 9.50 14.73
C ASP A 153 -22.12 8.58 13.53
N TYR A 154 -23.12 7.99 12.85
CA TYR A 154 -22.93 6.98 11.81
C TYR A 154 -22.04 7.47 10.65
N ALA A 155 -22.21 8.72 10.22
CA ALA A 155 -21.43 9.33 9.14
C ALA A 155 -19.93 9.48 9.48
N CYS A 156 -19.59 9.49 10.77
CA CYS A 156 -18.20 9.53 11.26
C CYS A 156 -17.70 8.15 11.75
N GLY A 157 -18.50 7.08 11.60
CA GLY A 157 -18.13 5.71 12.02
C GLY A 157 -18.61 5.28 13.40
N GLY A 158 -19.48 6.07 14.03
CA GLY A 158 -20.10 5.71 15.30
C GLY A 158 -20.86 4.38 15.20
N SER A 159 -20.58 3.46 16.12
CA SER A 159 -21.16 2.12 16.10
C SER A 159 -22.63 2.15 16.50
N PHE A 160 -23.50 1.82 15.53
CA PHE A 160 -24.92 1.61 15.77
C PHE A 160 -25.10 0.29 16.53
N PHE A 161 -25.37 0.34 17.83
CA PHE A 161 -25.65 -0.85 18.67
C PHE A 161 -27.02 -1.46 18.32
N ILE A 162 -27.12 -2.14 17.17
CA ILE A 162 -28.08 -3.24 17.01
C ILE A 162 -27.37 -4.53 17.42
N GLN A 163 -27.87 -5.13 18.49
CA GLN A 163 -27.44 -6.44 18.96
C GLN A 163 -28.04 -7.53 18.04
N VAL A 164 -27.53 -7.64 16.81
CA VAL A 164 -27.92 -8.72 15.89
C VAL A 164 -27.35 -10.03 16.41
N PHE A 165 -28.21 -10.88 16.96
CA PHE A 165 -27.87 -12.28 17.20
C PHE A 165 -27.59 -12.96 15.86
N SER A 166 -26.36 -13.42 15.66
CA SER A 166 -25.98 -14.25 14.53
C SER A 166 -26.70 -15.59 14.61
N VAL A 167 -27.64 -15.83 13.70
CA VAL A 167 -28.23 -17.16 13.48
C VAL A 167 -27.27 -17.97 12.62
N SER A 168 -26.71 -19.02 13.22
CA SER A 168 -25.85 -19.99 12.53
C SER A 168 -26.70 -20.95 11.70
N GLU A 169 -26.49 -21.03 10.39
CA GLU A 169 -26.98 -22.14 9.57
C GLU A 169 -25.85 -23.15 9.34
N GLU A 170 -26.02 -24.38 9.87
CA GLU A 170 -25.08 -25.48 9.68
C GLU A 170 -25.34 -26.22 8.36
N SER A 171 -24.38 -26.20 7.44
CA SER A 171 -24.40 -27.05 6.26
C SER A 171 -23.97 -28.48 6.61
N SER A 172 -24.87 -29.46 6.46
CA SER A 172 -24.55 -30.88 6.68
C SER A 172 -24.02 -31.57 5.41
N SER A 173 -23.01 -32.43 5.59
CA SER A 173 -22.31 -33.16 4.53
C SER A 173 -22.44 -34.68 4.69
N SER A 174 -22.16 -35.45 3.62
CA SER A 174 -21.60 -36.85 3.56
C SER A 174 -22.35 -37.77 2.54
N PRO A 175 -21.83 -38.97 2.17
CA PRO A 175 -20.50 -39.18 1.52
C PRO A 175 -20.46 -40.29 0.43
N GLY A 176 -19.34 -40.40 -0.30
CA GLY A 176 -18.86 -41.66 -0.93
C GLY A 176 -18.37 -41.54 -2.39
N ARG A 177 -17.66 -42.51 -3.00
CA ARG A 177 -16.67 -43.51 -2.50
C ARG A 177 -15.91 -44.10 -3.72
N GLN A 178 -14.56 -44.03 -3.73
CA GLN A 178 -13.52 -44.81 -4.46
C GLN A 178 -13.81 -45.51 -5.82
N VAL A 179 -12.82 -45.48 -6.75
CA VAL A 179 -12.04 -46.64 -7.31
C VAL A 179 -11.12 -46.20 -8.48
N SER A 180 -10.12 -47.02 -8.87
CA SER A 180 -9.09 -46.82 -9.92
C SER A 180 -9.27 -47.79 -11.12
N SER A 181 -8.37 -48.07 -12.09
CA SER A 181 -6.91 -47.82 -12.32
C SER A 181 -6.50 -48.24 -13.75
N SER A 182 -5.38 -47.70 -14.28
CA SER A 182 -4.64 -48.17 -15.49
C SER A 182 -5.36 -47.97 -16.85
N ASP A 183 -4.77 -48.05 -18.06
CA ASP A 183 -3.44 -48.36 -18.64
C ASP A 183 -3.36 -47.56 -19.99
N GLY A 184 -2.25 -47.08 -20.60
CA GLY A 184 -1.13 -47.79 -21.25
C GLY A 184 -1.13 -47.60 -22.80
N GLY A 185 -0.02 -47.17 -23.44
CA GLY A 185 0.15 -47.23 -24.93
C GLY A 185 0.89 -46.08 -25.66
N HIS A 186 1.90 -46.41 -26.50
CA HIS A 186 2.68 -45.52 -27.40
C HIS A 186 1.95 -45.29 -28.77
N THR A 187 2.31 -44.41 -29.74
CA THR A 187 3.60 -44.32 -30.49
C THR A 187 3.65 -43.14 -31.54
N CYS A 188 4.81 -42.47 -31.68
CA CYS A 188 5.47 -41.75 -32.82
C CYS A 188 4.82 -40.75 -33.85
N GLN A 189 5.36 -39.51 -33.83
CA GLN A 189 6.14 -38.76 -34.87
C GLN A 189 5.57 -37.92 -36.05
N SER A 190 6.39 -36.91 -36.40
CA SER A 190 6.42 -35.93 -37.53
C SER A 190 5.46 -34.72 -37.47
N ASP A 191 5.82 -33.50 -37.86
CA ASP A 191 7.16 -32.87 -38.04
C ASP A 191 7.02 -31.32 -38.07
N THR A 192 8.12 -30.60 -37.78
CA THR A 192 8.31 -29.14 -37.97
C THR A 192 7.34 -28.16 -37.27
N ASP A 193 7.79 -27.55 -36.17
CA ASP A 193 8.02 -26.09 -36.15
C ASP A 193 9.00 -25.67 -35.03
N SER A 194 9.77 -24.60 -35.21
CA SER A 194 10.84 -24.20 -34.28
C SER A 194 10.28 -23.50 -33.03
N SER A 195 9.90 -24.28 -32.02
CA SER A 195 9.43 -23.80 -30.72
C SER A 195 10.45 -24.05 -29.59
N VAL A 196 10.32 -23.28 -28.50
CA VAL A 196 11.31 -23.23 -27.41
C VAL A 196 11.03 -24.35 -26.42
N GLU A 197 11.75 -25.48 -26.52
CA GLU A 197 11.72 -26.49 -25.47
C GLU A 197 12.67 -26.15 -24.31
N GLU A 198 12.10 -26.11 -23.09
CA GLU A 198 12.84 -25.94 -21.83
C GLU A 198 13.28 -27.31 -21.29
N SER A 199 14.01 -28.09 -22.11
CA SER A 199 14.43 -29.48 -21.79
C SER A 199 15.95 -29.66 -21.62
N ASP A 200 16.77 -28.63 -21.86
CA ASP A 200 18.17 -28.52 -21.38
C ASP A 200 18.22 -28.29 -19.84
N PHE A 201 17.62 -29.22 -19.09
CA PHE A 201 17.80 -29.33 -17.64
C PHE A 201 19.06 -30.13 -17.36
N ASP A 202 20.01 -29.53 -16.61
CA ASP A 202 21.10 -30.26 -15.94
C ASP A 202 20.49 -31.50 -15.26
N THR A 203 20.90 -32.70 -15.66
CA THR A 203 20.30 -33.89 -15.04
C THR A 203 20.80 -34.01 -13.60
N MET A 204 19.98 -34.53 -12.69
CA MET A 204 20.37 -34.71 -11.28
C MET A 204 21.77 -35.34 -11.08
N PRO A 205 22.21 -36.36 -11.84
CA PRO A 205 23.58 -36.89 -11.70
C PRO A 205 24.70 -35.90 -12.09
N ASP A 206 24.49 -34.98 -13.04
CA ASP A 206 25.49 -33.97 -13.41
C ASP A 206 25.79 -33.03 -12.23
N ILE A 207 24.71 -32.58 -11.57
CA ILE A 207 24.74 -31.77 -10.35
C ILE A 207 25.40 -32.54 -9.18
N GLU A 208 25.29 -33.87 -9.13
CA GLU A 208 25.92 -34.70 -8.10
C GLU A 208 27.42 -34.91 -8.36
N SER A 209 27.84 -34.99 -9.63
CA SER A 209 29.23 -35.21 -10.04
C SER A 209 30.11 -33.98 -9.78
N ASP A 210 29.67 -32.78 -10.17
CA ASP A 210 30.41 -31.53 -9.97
C ASP A 210 30.59 -31.20 -8.47
N LYS A 211 29.60 -31.53 -7.63
CA LYS A 211 29.69 -31.40 -6.16
C LYS A 211 30.85 -32.22 -5.56
N ASN A 212 31.25 -33.32 -6.19
CA ASN A 212 32.37 -34.15 -5.72
C ASN A 212 33.72 -33.57 -6.13
N VAL A 213 33.81 -32.91 -7.29
CA VAL A 213 35.03 -32.21 -7.77
C VAL A 213 35.33 -30.98 -6.90
N ILE A 214 34.30 -30.29 -6.42
CA ILE A 214 34.42 -29.15 -5.49
C ILE A 214 35.01 -29.57 -4.13
N ARG A 215 34.78 -30.81 -3.69
CA ARG A 215 35.17 -31.32 -2.36
C ARG A 215 36.68 -31.51 -2.16
N THR A 216 37.47 -31.56 -3.24
CA THR A 216 38.93 -31.78 -3.16
C THR A 216 39.76 -30.48 -3.10
N LYS A 217 39.15 -29.30 -3.27
CA LYS A 217 39.85 -28.02 -3.16
C LYS A 217 39.92 -27.52 -1.71
N MET A 218 41.12 -27.21 -1.24
CA MET A 218 41.39 -26.68 0.11
C MET A 218 40.98 -25.21 0.29
N PHE A 219 40.92 -24.45 -0.81
CA PHE A 219 40.38 -23.09 -0.86
C PHE A 219 39.36 -23.01 -2.00
N LEU A 220 38.20 -22.40 -1.73
CA LEU A 220 37.11 -22.30 -2.67
C LEU A 220 36.92 -20.84 -3.11
N TYR A 221 37.06 -20.59 -4.41
CA TYR A 221 36.87 -19.26 -5.00
C TYR A 221 35.46 -19.11 -5.57
N LEU A 222 34.96 -17.88 -5.66
CA LEU A 222 33.60 -17.63 -6.18
C LEU A 222 33.45 -18.07 -7.65
N SER A 223 34.53 -18.03 -8.44
CA SER A 223 34.60 -18.53 -9.81
C SER A 223 34.51 -20.06 -9.91
N ASP A 224 34.94 -20.80 -8.88
CA ASP A 224 34.71 -22.26 -8.79
C ASP A 224 33.23 -22.60 -8.52
N LEU A 225 32.45 -21.62 -8.06
CA LEU A 225 31.03 -21.69 -7.73
C LEU A 225 30.12 -20.99 -8.77
N SER A 226 30.63 -20.69 -9.97
CA SER A 226 29.84 -20.10 -11.05
C SER A 226 30.15 -20.71 -12.41
N ARG A 227 29.64 -21.91 -12.68
CA ARG A 227 30.01 -22.70 -13.87
C ARG A 227 28.94 -22.78 -14.97
N LYS A 228 27.71 -22.31 -14.72
CA LYS A 228 26.62 -22.36 -15.71
C LYS A 228 26.90 -21.47 -16.92
N ASP A 229 26.62 -21.96 -18.14
CA ASP A 229 26.84 -21.18 -19.37
C ASP A 229 26.07 -19.85 -19.33
N ARG A 230 26.82 -18.75 -19.47
CA ARG A 230 26.33 -17.38 -19.53
C ARG A 230 25.19 -17.19 -20.55
N ARG A 231 25.14 -17.97 -21.64
CA ARG A 231 24.04 -17.94 -22.62
C ARG A 231 22.71 -18.43 -22.02
N ILE A 232 22.74 -19.59 -21.35
CA ILE A 232 21.58 -20.18 -20.67
C ILE A 232 21.11 -19.25 -19.55
N VAL A 233 22.06 -18.76 -18.75
CA VAL A 233 21.78 -17.87 -17.63
C VAL A 233 21.22 -16.52 -18.11
N SER A 234 21.78 -15.93 -19.18
CA SER A 234 21.25 -14.70 -19.78
C SER A 234 19.85 -14.86 -20.38
N LYS A 235 19.49 -16.04 -20.91
CA LYS A 235 18.11 -16.33 -21.34
C LYS A 235 17.17 -16.29 -20.13
N LYS A 236 17.48 -17.02 -19.05
CA LYS A 236 16.67 -17.05 -17.81
C LYS A 236 16.47 -15.66 -17.20
N TYR A 237 17.47 -14.78 -17.25
CA TYR A 237 17.33 -13.41 -16.76
C TYR A 237 16.50 -12.47 -17.64
N LYS A 238 16.34 -12.72 -18.95
CA LYS A 238 15.39 -11.95 -19.78
C LYS A 238 13.94 -12.21 -19.37
N ILE A 239 13.63 -13.37 -18.80
CA ILE A 239 12.28 -13.71 -18.33
C ILE A 239 11.85 -12.79 -17.18
N TYR A 240 12.76 -12.41 -16.27
CA TYR A 240 12.47 -11.43 -15.21
C TYR A 240 11.97 -10.09 -15.78
N PHE A 241 12.64 -9.59 -16.82
CA PHE A 241 12.30 -8.33 -17.48
C PHE A 241 10.94 -8.39 -18.20
N TRP A 242 10.66 -9.46 -18.96
CA TRP A 242 9.37 -9.59 -19.63
C TRP A 242 8.22 -9.81 -18.64
N ASN A 243 8.41 -10.63 -17.61
CA ASN A 243 7.37 -10.91 -16.62
C ASN A 243 6.98 -9.66 -15.82
N ILE A 244 7.93 -8.80 -15.42
CA ILE A 244 7.57 -7.55 -14.71
C ILE A 244 6.81 -6.59 -15.62
N ILE A 245 7.14 -6.51 -16.92
CA ILE A 245 6.39 -5.69 -17.89
C ILE A 245 4.96 -6.22 -18.06
N THR A 246 4.78 -7.53 -18.18
CA THR A 246 3.44 -8.14 -18.25
C THR A 246 2.63 -7.83 -17.00
N ILE A 247 3.19 -8.05 -15.81
CA ILE A 247 2.52 -7.75 -14.53
C ILE A 247 2.18 -6.25 -14.45
N ALA A 248 3.12 -5.37 -14.78
CA ALA A 248 2.95 -3.92 -14.79
C ALA A 248 1.78 -3.49 -15.69
N VAL A 249 1.70 -3.97 -16.93
CA VAL A 249 0.62 -3.58 -17.87
C VAL A 249 -0.74 -4.09 -17.39
N PHE A 250 -0.85 -5.38 -17.03
CA PHE A 250 -2.12 -5.95 -16.58
C PHE A 250 -2.61 -5.40 -15.23
N TYR A 251 -1.71 -4.89 -14.39
CA TYR A 251 -2.07 -4.25 -13.12
C TYR A 251 -2.37 -2.75 -13.28
N ALA A 252 -1.59 -2.01 -14.07
CA ALA A 252 -1.76 -0.57 -14.25
C ALA A 252 -3.07 -0.19 -14.94
N LEU A 253 -3.49 -0.95 -15.96
CA LEU A 253 -4.71 -0.66 -16.73
C LEU A 253 -5.98 -0.57 -15.86
N PRO A 254 -6.35 -1.59 -15.05
CA PRO A 254 -7.52 -1.50 -14.17
C PRO A 254 -7.33 -0.47 -13.04
N VAL A 255 -6.11 -0.25 -12.55
CA VAL A 255 -5.79 0.77 -11.53
C VAL A 255 -6.12 2.18 -12.04
N ILE A 256 -5.63 2.52 -13.24
CA ILE A 256 -5.87 3.82 -13.90
C ILE A 256 -7.37 4.00 -14.19
N GLN A 257 -8.05 2.95 -14.68
CA GLN A 257 -9.50 3.00 -14.90
C GLN A 257 -10.27 3.25 -13.59
N LEU A 258 -9.90 2.59 -12.49
CA LEU A 258 -10.61 2.72 -11.22
C LEU A 258 -10.42 4.10 -10.59
N VAL A 259 -9.19 4.65 -10.58
CA VAL A 259 -8.96 5.99 -10.01
C VAL A 259 -9.68 7.08 -10.81
N ILE A 260 -9.68 7.01 -12.14
CA ILE A 260 -10.45 7.96 -12.98
C ILE A 260 -11.95 7.84 -12.66
N THR A 261 -12.45 6.62 -12.43
CA THR A 261 -13.86 6.39 -12.08
C THR A 261 -14.18 7.00 -10.71
N TYR A 262 -13.40 6.71 -9.66
CA TYR A 262 -13.64 7.30 -8.33
C TYR A 262 -13.52 8.83 -8.33
N GLN A 263 -12.51 9.37 -9.01
CA GLN A 263 -12.32 10.81 -9.14
C GLN A 263 -13.50 11.48 -9.86
N THR A 264 -14.05 10.83 -10.89
CA THR A 264 -15.26 11.29 -11.59
C THR A 264 -16.48 11.24 -10.67
N VAL A 265 -16.68 10.15 -9.93
CA VAL A 265 -17.80 10.02 -8.98
C VAL A 265 -17.71 11.06 -7.87
N ALA A 266 -16.54 11.28 -7.28
CA ALA A 266 -16.33 12.30 -6.24
C ALA A 266 -16.62 13.72 -6.76
N ASN A 267 -16.14 14.06 -7.96
CA ASN A 267 -16.40 15.37 -8.57
C ASN A 267 -17.88 15.57 -8.97
N VAL A 268 -18.56 14.53 -9.50
CA VAL A 268 -19.96 14.63 -9.97
C VAL A 268 -20.96 14.60 -8.83
N THR A 269 -20.70 13.81 -7.78
CA THR A 269 -21.58 13.74 -6.59
C THR A 269 -21.27 14.83 -5.57
N GLY A 270 -20.12 15.48 -5.67
CA GLY A 270 -19.60 16.41 -4.65
C GLY A 270 -19.21 15.73 -3.32
N ASN A 271 -19.30 14.40 -3.24
CA ASN A 271 -18.98 13.64 -2.05
C ASN A 271 -17.46 13.53 -1.87
N GLN A 272 -16.90 14.35 -0.99
CA GLN A 272 -15.47 14.33 -0.67
C GLN A 272 -15.10 13.28 0.40
N ASP A 273 -16.04 12.49 0.90
CA ASP A 273 -15.79 11.34 1.80
C ASP A 273 -15.25 10.10 1.04
N ILE A 274 -15.27 10.11 -0.29
CA ILE A 274 -14.77 9.00 -1.13
C ILE A 274 -13.24 8.90 -1.12
N CYS A 275 -12.53 10.04 -1.02
CA CYS A 275 -11.09 10.13 -1.18
C CYS A 275 -10.44 10.74 0.08
N TYR A 276 -9.46 10.06 0.66
CA TYR A 276 -8.92 10.35 1.99
C TYR A 276 -7.62 11.19 1.95
N TYR A 277 -7.48 12.10 0.99
CA TYR A 277 -6.26 12.90 0.83
C TYR A 277 -6.19 14.06 1.84
N ASN A 278 -5.00 14.67 1.96
CA ASN A 278 -4.78 15.83 2.83
C ASN A 278 -5.44 17.09 2.24
N PHE A 279 -6.73 17.29 2.51
CA PHE A 279 -7.52 18.41 1.98
C PHE A 279 -6.96 19.81 2.29
N LEU A 280 -6.10 19.97 3.31
CA LEU A 280 -5.44 21.25 3.62
C LEU A 280 -4.25 21.58 2.70
N CYS A 281 -3.73 20.60 1.96
CA CYS A 281 -2.65 20.75 0.97
C CYS A 281 -3.02 20.13 -0.39
N ALA A 282 -4.31 19.92 -0.67
CA ALA A 282 -4.75 19.33 -1.94
C ALA A 282 -4.86 20.43 -3.01
N HIS A 283 -3.97 20.37 -4.01
CA HIS A 283 -3.95 21.33 -5.12
C HIS A 283 -4.65 20.74 -6.36
N PRO A 284 -5.84 21.25 -6.74
CA PRO A 284 -6.59 20.73 -7.88
C PRO A 284 -6.05 21.25 -9.21
N LEU A 285 -5.93 20.37 -10.21
CA LEU A 285 -5.60 20.73 -11.59
C LEU A 285 -6.48 19.95 -12.58
N GLY A 286 -7.31 20.66 -13.33
CA GLY A 286 -8.27 20.06 -14.26
C GLY A 286 -9.28 19.18 -13.52
N VAL A 287 -9.27 17.87 -13.82
CA VAL A 287 -10.17 16.88 -13.20
C VAL A 287 -9.60 16.26 -11.91
N LEU A 288 -8.33 16.50 -11.60
CA LEU A 288 -7.59 15.85 -10.51
C LEU A 288 -7.56 16.75 -9.28
N SER A 289 -8.02 16.27 -8.12
CA SER A 289 -8.11 17.08 -6.89
C SER A 289 -6.77 17.26 -6.16
N ALA A 290 -5.86 16.30 -6.29
CA ALA A 290 -4.55 16.29 -5.61
C ALA A 290 -3.43 16.08 -6.65
N PHE A 291 -3.14 17.12 -7.44
CA PHE A 291 -2.12 17.05 -8.49
C PHE A 291 -0.69 17.05 -7.93
N ASN A 292 -0.48 17.63 -6.74
CA ASN A 292 0.80 17.60 -6.01
C ASN A 292 1.31 16.16 -5.80
N ASN A 293 0.42 15.24 -5.43
CA ASN A 293 0.71 13.82 -5.22
C ASN A 293 1.20 13.08 -6.48
N ILE A 294 0.82 13.54 -7.68
CA ILE A 294 1.34 13.00 -8.95
C ILE A 294 2.75 13.54 -9.21
N LEU A 295 2.96 14.83 -8.95
CA LEU A 295 4.25 15.49 -9.19
C LEU A 295 5.33 14.97 -8.23
N SER A 296 4.99 14.65 -6.98
CA SER A 296 5.92 14.05 -6.02
C SER A 296 6.39 12.65 -6.43
N ASN A 297 5.47 11.83 -6.94
CA ASN A 297 5.76 10.47 -7.44
C ASN A 297 6.44 10.41 -8.82
N LEU A 298 6.47 11.52 -9.57
CA LEU A 298 7.25 11.62 -10.82
C LEU A 298 8.76 11.36 -10.59
N GLY A 299 9.27 11.61 -9.38
CA GLY A 299 10.64 11.33 -8.99
C GLY A 299 11.04 9.85 -9.18
N HIS A 300 10.19 8.90 -8.78
CA HIS A 300 10.44 7.46 -8.95
C HIS A 300 10.50 7.07 -10.42
N VAL A 301 9.62 7.64 -11.26
CA VAL A 301 9.60 7.38 -12.71
C VAL A 301 10.88 7.88 -13.38
N LEU A 302 11.30 9.11 -13.09
CA LEU A 302 12.50 9.72 -13.68
C LEU A 302 13.79 9.03 -13.21
N LEU A 303 13.90 8.70 -11.91
CA LEU A 303 15.06 8.00 -11.36
C LEU A 303 15.10 6.52 -11.79
N GLY A 304 13.95 5.86 -11.92
CA GLY A 304 13.84 4.51 -12.50
C GLY A 304 14.31 4.48 -13.95
N PHE A 305 13.87 5.44 -14.78
CA PHE A 305 14.34 5.58 -16.16
C PHE A 305 15.85 5.87 -16.24
N LEU A 306 16.36 6.79 -15.40
CA LEU A 306 17.80 7.06 -15.29
C LEU A 306 18.59 5.81 -14.91
N PHE A 307 18.08 5.01 -13.96
CA PHE A 307 18.70 3.73 -13.58
C PHE A 307 18.73 2.75 -14.75
N LEU A 308 17.65 2.62 -15.52
CA LEU A 308 17.63 1.78 -16.73
C LEU A 308 18.68 2.22 -17.77
N LEU A 309 18.88 3.53 -17.97
CA LEU A 309 19.95 4.04 -18.85
C LEU A 309 21.36 3.69 -18.33
N ILE A 310 21.58 3.76 -17.02
CA ILE A 310 22.86 3.38 -16.39
C ILE A 310 23.10 1.86 -16.55
N VAL A 311 22.08 1.03 -16.33
CA VAL A 311 22.12 -0.42 -16.53
C VAL A 311 22.40 -0.76 -17.99
N LEU A 312 21.70 -0.12 -18.94
CA LEU A 312 21.90 -0.30 -20.38
C LEU A 312 23.33 0.06 -20.81
N ARG A 313 23.86 1.19 -20.32
CA ARG A 313 25.25 1.59 -20.59
C ARG A 313 26.24 0.56 -20.04
N ARG A 314 26.03 0.03 -18.83
CA ARG A 314 26.89 -1.01 -18.25
C ARG A 314 26.79 -2.35 -18.99
N ASP A 315 25.61 -2.74 -19.47
CA ASP A 315 25.37 -3.95 -20.26
C ASP A 315 26.10 -3.86 -21.61
N ILE A 316 25.94 -2.76 -22.35
CA ILE A 316 26.65 -2.52 -23.62
C ILE A 316 28.17 -2.55 -23.43
N LEU A 317 28.69 -1.86 -22.41
CA LEU A 317 30.13 -1.86 -22.12
C LEU A 317 30.65 -3.25 -21.75
N HIS A 318 29.88 -4.02 -20.96
CA HIS A 318 30.27 -5.39 -20.62
C HIS A 318 30.27 -6.30 -21.85
N ARG A 319 29.25 -6.24 -22.72
CA ARG A 319 29.20 -7.03 -23.97
C ARG A 319 30.39 -6.75 -24.88
N ARG A 320 30.76 -5.48 -25.06
CA ARG A 320 31.94 -5.09 -25.84
C ARG A 320 33.25 -5.66 -25.25
N ALA A 321 33.41 -5.65 -23.92
CA ALA A 321 34.58 -6.26 -23.29
C ALA A 321 34.63 -7.79 -23.50
N LEU A 322 33.47 -8.45 -23.53
CA LEU A 322 33.36 -9.89 -23.81
C LEU A 322 33.61 -10.23 -25.28
N GLU A 323 33.14 -9.40 -26.21
CA GLU A 323 33.44 -9.51 -27.65
C GLU A 323 34.94 -9.32 -27.92
N ALA A 324 35.57 -8.38 -27.21
CA ALA A 324 37.03 -8.17 -27.21
C ALA A 324 37.84 -9.28 -26.49
N LYS A 325 37.17 -10.28 -25.90
CA LYS A 325 37.78 -11.37 -25.10
C LYS A 325 38.70 -10.87 -23.98
N ASP A 326 38.33 -9.76 -23.33
CA ASP A 326 39.09 -9.23 -22.20
C ASP A 326 39.15 -10.25 -21.05
N ILE A 327 40.37 -10.58 -20.63
CA ILE A 327 40.68 -11.55 -19.56
C ILE A 327 39.97 -11.14 -18.27
N PHE A 328 39.95 -9.84 -17.93
CA PHE A 328 39.28 -9.34 -16.73
C PHE A 328 37.75 -9.49 -16.78
N ALA A 329 37.16 -9.50 -17.97
CA ALA A 329 35.71 -9.68 -18.15
C ALA A 329 35.30 -11.16 -18.27
N MET A 330 36.25 -12.05 -18.56
CA MET A 330 36.04 -13.49 -18.75
C MET A 330 36.34 -14.31 -17.49
N GLU A 331 37.43 -13.99 -16.78
CA GLU A 331 37.97 -14.83 -15.68
C GLU A 331 37.80 -14.23 -14.28
N TYR A 332 37.54 -12.92 -14.17
CA TYR A 332 37.51 -12.20 -12.89
C TYR A 332 36.15 -11.59 -12.55
N GLY A 333 35.77 -11.69 -11.27
CA GLY A 333 34.58 -11.06 -10.71
C GLY A 333 33.32 -11.95 -10.71
N ILE A 334 32.20 -11.35 -10.30
CA ILE A 334 30.90 -12.03 -10.22
C ILE A 334 30.23 -11.99 -11.60
N PRO A 335 29.65 -13.10 -12.11
CA PRO A 335 28.87 -13.09 -13.34
C PRO A 335 27.81 -12.00 -13.35
N LYS A 336 27.84 -11.13 -14.37
CA LYS A 336 26.92 -9.99 -14.47
C LYS A 336 25.61 -10.41 -15.11
N HIS A 337 24.52 -10.16 -14.38
CA HIS A 337 23.17 -10.54 -14.77
C HIS A 337 22.26 -9.32 -14.78
N PHE A 338 22.16 -8.69 -15.96
CA PHE A 338 21.47 -7.40 -16.11
C PHE A 338 19.95 -7.49 -16.06
N GLY A 339 19.35 -8.67 -16.33
CA GLY A 339 17.89 -8.84 -16.36
C GLY A 339 17.16 -8.48 -15.06
N VAL A 340 17.74 -8.81 -13.90
CA VAL A 340 17.16 -8.40 -12.59
C VAL A 340 17.26 -6.89 -12.40
N PHE A 341 18.37 -6.25 -12.82
CA PHE A 341 18.51 -4.80 -12.72
C PHE A 341 17.53 -4.07 -13.65
N TYR A 342 17.31 -4.57 -14.87
CA TYR A 342 16.23 -4.05 -15.73
C TYR A 342 14.87 -4.23 -15.06
N ALA A 343 14.61 -5.38 -14.41
CA ALA A 343 13.35 -5.60 -13.70
C ALA A 343 13.17 -4.67 -12.48
N MET A 344 14.22 -4.40 -11.72
CA MET A 344 14.23 -3.43 -10.62
C MET A 344 13.95 -2.00 -11.11
N GLY A 345 14.56 -1.59 -12.22
CA GLY A 345 14.31 -0.26 -12.81
C GLY A 345 12.87 -0.08 -13.32
N ILE A 346 12.31 -1.10 -13.99
CA ILE A 346 10.90 -1.09 -14.40
C ILE A 346 9.97 -1.10 -13.18
N ALA A 347 10.27 -1.88 -12.14
CA ALA A 347 9.49 -1.89 -10.91
C ALA A 347 9.46 -0.51 -10.24
N LEU A 348 10.59 0.21 -10.17
CA LEU A 348 10.66 1.57 -9.63
C LEU A 348 9.90 2.61 -10.48
N MET A 349 9.87 2.45 -11.81
CA MET A 349 9.02 3.28 -12.66
C MET A 349 7.52 3.00 -12.44
N MET A 350 7.16 1.73 -12.30
CA MET A 350 5.77 1.31 -12.12
C MET A 350 5.24 1.68 -10.72
N GLU A 351 6.09 1.60 -9.69
CA GLU A 351 5.85 2.15 -8.36
C GLU A 351 5.36 3.60 -8.44
N GLY A 352 6.13 4.50 -9.06
CA GLY A 352 5.75 5.91 -9.17
C GLY A 352 4.40 6.14 -9.84
N VAL A 353 4.06 5.35 -10.86
CA VAL A 353 2.76 5.46 -11.54
C VAL A 353 1.61 4.91 -10.68
N LEU A 354 1.80 3.79 -9.98
CA LEU A 354 0.75 3.19 -9.13
C LEU A 354 0.55 3.96 -7.83
N SER A 355 1.64 4.46 -7.23
CA SER A 355 1.63 5.33 -6.05
C SER A 355 0.90 6.64 -6.36
N ALA A 356 1.20 7.26 -7.50
CA ALA A 356 0.43 8.42 -7.99
C ALA A 356 -1.07 8.09 -8.16
N CYS A 357 -1.41 6.94 -8.75
CA CYS A 357 -2.81 6.51 -8.91
C CYS A 357 -3.51 6.28 -7.55
N TYR A 358 -2.81 5.75 -6.55
CA TYR A 358 -3.34 5.62 -5.19
C TYR A 358 -3.58 6.99 -4.54
N HIS A 359 -2.56 7.85 -4.54
CA HIS A 359 -2.61 9.13 -3.83
C HIS A 359 -3.50 10.19 -4.49
N VAL A 360 -3.93 10.03 -5.74
CA VAL A 360 -4.98 10.88 -6.35
C VAL A 360 -6.33 10.73 -5.63
N CYS A 361 -6.70 9.52 -5.20
CA CYS A 361 -7.90 9.26 -4.41
C CYS A 361 -7.69 8.06 -3.48
N PRO A 362 -7.00 8.23 -2.32
CA PRO A 362 -6.68 7.12 -1.44
C PRO A 362 -7.93 6.65 -0.69
N ASN A 363 -8.14 5.34 -0.59
CA ASN A 363 -9.31 4.70 0.01
C ASN A 363 -8.97 3.27 0.48
N TYR A 364 -9.80 2.67 1.34
CA TYR A 364 -9.70 1.28 1.80
C TYR A 364 -9.72 0.26 0.64
N SER A 365 -10.36 0.56 -0.49
CA SER A 365 -10.43 -0.36 -1.64
C SER A 365 -9.16 -0.37 -2.52
N ASN A 366 -8.24 0.60 -2.39
CA ASN A 366 -7.14 0.79 -3.34
C ASN A 366 -5.72 0.89 -2.72
N PHE A 367 -5.56 0.73 -1.39
CA PHE A 367 -4.26 0.70 -0.70
C PHE A 367 -3.22 -0.27 -1.31
N GLN A 368 -3.68 -1.32 -2.01
CA GLN A 368 -2.84 -2.34 -2.61
C GLN A 368 -2.03 -1.82 -3.80
N PHE A 369 -2.49 -0.74 -4.46
CA PHE A 369 -1.92 -0.25 -5.71
C PHE A 369 -0.48 0.17 -5.51
N ASP A 370 -0.23 0.97 -4.47
CA ASP A 370 1.09 1.38 -4.00
C ASP A 370 1.85 0.20 -3.37
N THR A 371 1.30 -0.39 -2.30
CA THR A 371 2.01 -1.40 -1.49
C THR A 371 2.46 -2.65 -2.25
N SER A 372 1.77 -3.04 -3.32
CA SER A 372 2.12 -4.24 -4.09
C SER A 372 3.48 -4.15 -4.78
N PHE A 373 3.81 -3.01 -5.38
CA PHE A 373 5.10 -2.82 -6.05
C PHE A 373 6.23 -2.52 -5.05
N MET A 374 5.96 -1.91 -3.89
CA MET A 374 6.89 -1.87 -2.75
C MET A 374 7.40 -3.26 -2.39
N TYR A 375 6.51 -4.26 -2.27
CA TYR A 375 6.90 -5.65 -2.00
C TYR A 375 7.73 -6.27 -3.13
N MET A 376 7.35 -6.01 -4.38
CA MET A 376 8.09 -6.52 -5.54
C MET A 376 9.50 -5.92 -5.61
N ILE A 377 9.66 -4.62 -5.33
CA ILE A 377 10.96 -3.94 -5.24
C ILE A 377 11.79 -4.54 -4.10
N ALA A 378 11.25 -4.66 -2.90
CA ALA A 378 11.97 -5.22 -1.75
C ALA A 378 12.39 -6.69 -1.99
N GLY A 379 11.50 -7.49 -2.57
CA GLY A 379 11.77 -8.87 -2.97
C GLY A 379 12.83 -9.00 -4.06
N LEU A 380 12.78 -8.16 -5.11
CA LEU A 380 13.80 -8.11 -6.16
C LEU A 380 15.16 -7.64 -5.62
N CYS A 381 15.19 -6.67 -4.70
CA CYS A 381 16.41 -6.25 -4.01
C CYS A 381 17.01 -7.40 -3.18
N MET A 382 16.18 -8.13 -2.43
CA MET A 382 16.61 -9.28 -1.63
C MET A 382 17.18 -10.40 -2.50
N LEU A 383 16.49 -10.75 -3.60
CA LEU A 383 17.00 -11.70 -4.60
C LEU A 383 18.31 -11.23 -5.21
N LYS A 384 18.42 -9.94 -5.56
CA LYS A 384 19.63 -9.36 -6.15
C LYS A 384 20.82 -9.43 -5.18
N LEU A 385 20.64 -9.09 -3.91
CA LEU A 385 21.69 -9.21 -2.89
C LEU A 385 22.10 -10.68 -2.68
N TYR A 386 21.13 -11.60 -2.58
CA TYR A 386 21.41 -13.03 -2.42
C TYR A 386 22.21 -13.61 -3.60
N GLN A 387 21.85 -13.24 -4.83
CA GLN A 387 22.58 -13.63 -6.06
C GLN A 387 24.05 -13.18 -6.06
N THR A 388 24.41 -12.06 -5.40
CA THR A 388 25.83 -11.64 -5.34
C THR A 388 26.71 -12.62 -4.56
N ARG A 389 26.12 -13.46 -3.68
CA ARG A 389 26.83 -14.47 -2.91
C ARG A 389 26.70 -15.88 -3.49
N HIS A 390 25.57 -16.17 -4.16
CA HIS A 390 25.23 -17.48 -4.68
C HIS A 390 24.85 -17.44 -6.17
N PRO A 391 25.78 -17.12 -7.08
CA PRO A 391 25.49 -16.89 -8.50
C PRO A 391 24.89 -18.12 -9.24
N ASP A 392 25.14 -19.34 -8.77
CA ASP A 392 24.59 -20.58 -9.35
C ASP A 392 23.24 -21.03 -8.73
N ILE A 393 22.84 -20.47 -7.57
CA ILE A 393 21.56 -20.78 -6.88
C ILE A 393 20.53 -19.70 -7.25
N ASN A 394 20.07 -19.75 -8.49
CA ASN A 394 19.09 -18.81 -9.02
C ASN A 394 17.68 -19.37 -8.91
N ALA A 395 16.79 -18.64 -8.22
CA ALA A 395 15.34 -18.84 -8.35
C ALA A 395 14.92 -18.62 -9.82
N SER A 396 13.89 -19.34 -10.28
CA SER A 396 13.29 -19.04 -11.58
C SER A 396 12.44 -17.78 -11.45
N ALA A 397 12.30 -17.03 -12.56
CA ALA A 397 11.44 -15.85 -12.58
C ALA A 397 10.01 -16.19 -12.14
N TYR A 398 9.48 -17.32 -12.63
CA TYR A 398 8.15 -17.80 -12.29
C TYR A 398 8.00 -18.13 -10.79
N SER A 399 8.95 -18.81 -10.16
CA SER A 399 8.85 -19.11 -8.72
C SER A 399 9.00 -17.86 -7.85
N ALA A 400 9.87 -16.93 -8.24
CA ALA A 400 10.02 -15.64 -7.58
C ALA A 400 8.71 -14.82 -7.62
N TYR A 401 8.14 -14.57 -8.81
CA TYR A 401 6.89 -13.81 -8.92
C TYR A 401 5.69 -14.54 -8.30
N ALA A 402 5.63 -15.88 -8.37
CA ALA A 402 4.61 -16.65 -7.65
C ALA A 402 4.72 -16.48 -6.13
N SER A 403 5.94 -16.46 -5.56
CA SER A 403 6.13 -16.17 -4.14
C SER A 403 5.68 -14.76 -3.74
N PHE A 404 5.91 -13.76 -4.60
CA PHE A 404 5.42 -12.39 -4.37
C PHE A 404 3.90 -12.34 -4.42
N ALA A 405 3.27 -13.04 -5.38
CA ALA A 405 1.81 -13.14 -5.47
C ALA A 405 1.18 -13.79 -4.22
N VAL A 406 1.81 -14.82 -3.65
CA VAL A 406 1.37 -15.42 -2.37
C VAL A 406 1.48 -14.41 -1.22
N VAL A 407 2.60 -13.67 -1.11
CA VAL A 407 2.79 -12.63 -0.09
C VAL A 407 1.77 -11.51 -0.21
N ILE A 408 1.49 -11.03 -1.43
CA ILE A 408 0.45 -10.03 -1.70
C ILE A 408 -0.92 -10.57 -1.30
N THR A 409 -1.26 -11.81 -1.69
CA THR A 409 -2.55 -12.44 -1.34
C THR A 409 -2.74 -12.56 0.17
N LEU A 410 -1.71 -13.00 0.90
CA LEU A 410 -1.71 -13.05 2.37
C LEU A 410 -1.88 -11.66 2.99
N THR A 411 -1.33 -10.62 2.36
CA THR A 411 -1.51 -9.22 2.78
C THR A 411 -2.96 -8.78 2.63
N VAL A 412 -3.61 -9.07 1.50
CA VAL A 412 -5.04 -8.75 1.29
C VAL A 412 -5.91 -9.44 2.33
N LEU A 413 -5.69 -10.74 2.56
CA LEU A 413 -6.40 -11.50 3.60
C LEU A 413 -6.18 -10.90 4.99
N GLY A 414 -4.95 -10.47 5.31
CA GLY A 414 -4.64 -9.87 6.60
C GLY A 414 -5.21 -8.46 6.82
N VAL A 415 -5.39 -7.67 5.76
CA VAL A 415 -6.10 -6.38 5.88
C VAL A 415 -7.61 -6.59 6.02
N VAL A 416 -8.20 -7.50 5.23
CA VAL A 416 -9.65 -7.75 5.24
C VAL A 416 -10.13 -8.44 6.52
N PHE A 417 -9.40 -9.45 7.02
CA PHE A 417 -9.80 -10.23 8.19
C PHE A 417 -9.06 -9.83 9.48
N GLY A 418 -7.84 -9.30 9.40
CA GLY A 418 -6.97 -9.08 10.57
C GLY A 418 -7.26 -7.84 11.42
N LYS A 419 -8.22 -6.98 11.05
CA LYS A 419 -8.47 -5.71 11.76
C LYS A 419 -8.88 -5.91 13.21
N ASN A 420 -9.84 -6.80 13.47
CA ASN A 420 -10.37 -7.06 14.82
C ASN A 420 -9.94 -8.42 15.40
N ASP A 421 -9.46 -9.33 14.56
CA ASP A 421 -9.30 -10.74 14.90
C ASP A 421 -7.90 -11.10 15.40
N LEU A 422 -7.75 -11.22 16.72
CA LEU A 422 -6.50 -11.65 17.37
C LEU A 422 -6.04 -13.05 16.91
N TRP A 423 -6.97 -13.95 16.56
CA TRP A 423 -6.65 -15.31 16.10
C TRP A 423 -5.81 -15.27 14.82
N PHE A 424 -6.11 -14.34 13.91
CA PHE A 424 -5.41 -14.21 12.63
C PHE A 424 -3.94 -13.85 12.85
N TRP A 425 -3.67 -12.86 13.72
CA TRP A 425 -2.31 -12.44 14.07
C TRP A 425 -1.48 -13.56 14.72
N VAL A 426 -2.08 -14.38 15.57
CA VAL A 426 -1.41 -15.52 16.21
C VAL A 426 -1.05 -16.60 15.19
N ILE A 427 -2.02 -17.01 14.35
CA ILE A 427 -1.79 -18.03 13.31
C ILE A 427 -0.77 -17.53 12.29
N PHE A 428 -0.89 -16.29 11.82
CA PHE A 428 0.05 -15.71 10.87
C PHE A 428 1.48 -15.67 11.44
N SER A 429 1.63 -15.23 12.69
CA SER A 429 2.95 -15.16 13.34
C SER A 429 3.58 -16.55 13.52
N ALA A 430 2.79 -17.57 13.88
CA ALA A 430 3.25 -18.95 13.96
C ALA A 430 3.72 -19.48 12.59
N ILE A 431 2.92 -19.28 11.53
CA ILE A 431 3.29 -19.65 10.15
C ILE A 431 4.57 -18.92 9.72
N HIS A 432 4.66 -17.61 9.97
CA HIS A 432 5.82 -16.80 9.60
C HIS A 432 7.11 -17.26 10.29
N ILE A 433 7.06 -17.58 11.59
CA ILE A 433 8.19 -18.12 12.35
C ILE A 433 8.60 -19.50 11.80
N LEU A 434 7.63 -20.40 11.57
CA LEU A 434 7.90 -21.74 11.02
C LEU A 434 8.50 -21.68 9.61
N ALA A 435 7.95 -20.84 8.73
CA ALA A 435 8.48 -20.63 7.39
C ALA A 435 9.90 -20.03 7.42
N SER A 436 10.15 -19.05 8.30
CA SER A 436 11.47 -18.44 8.48
C SER A 436 12.51 -19.44 9.00
N LEU A 437 12.13 -20.32 9.93
CA LEU A 437 12.98 -21.41 10.41
C LEU A 437 13.25 -22.46 9.33
N ALA A 438 12.24 -22.84 8.54
CA ALA A 438 12.38 -23.78 7.44
C ALA A 438 13.32 -23.24 6.34
N LEU A 439 13.11 -21.99 5.90
CA LEU A 439 13.97 -21.31 4.93
C LEU A 439 15.41 -21.17 5.46
N SER A 440 15.57 -20.75 6.73
CA SER A 440 16.90 -20.66 7.36
C SER A 440 17.62 -22.01 7.41
N THR A 441 16.88 -23.10 7.68
CA THR A 441 17.42 -24.47 7.69
C THR A 441 17.83 -24.93 6.29
N GLN A 442 17.00 -24.67 5.27
CA GLN A 442 17.33 -24.98 3.88
C GLN A 442 18.56 -24.18 3.40
N ILE A 443 18.67 -22.90 3.73
CA ILE A 443 19.82 -22.06 3.39
C ILE A 443 21.09 -22.54 4.11
N TYR A 444 21.01 -22.85 5.41
CA TYR A 444 22.16 -23.33 6.20
C TYR A 444 22.75 -24.63 5.65
N TYR A 445 21.89 -25.58 5.27
CA TYR A 445 22.31 -26.85 4.66
C TYR A 445 22.46 -26.78 3.12
N MET A 446 22.48 -25.58 2.52
CA MET A 446 22.59 -25.35 1.06
C MET A 446 21.68 -26.26 0.22
N GLY A 447 20.39 -26.33 0.58
CA GLY A 447 19.38 -27.13 -0.11
C GLY A 447 19.53 -28.66 0.05
N ARG A 448 20.50 -29.15 0.83
CA ARG A 448 20.68 -30.60 1.08
C ARG A 448 19.73 -31.16 2.16
N PHE A 449 18.87 -30.33 2.73
CA PHE A 449 17.93 -30.72 3.78
C PHE A 449 16.68 -31.37 3.18
N LYS A 450 16.67 -32.71 3.12
CA LYS A 450 15.45 -33.49 2.86
C LYS A 450 14.63 -33.65 4.15
N ILE A 451 13.32 -33.50 4.05
CA ILE A 451 12.40 -33.60 5.18
C ILE A 451 12.07 -35.08 5.43
N ASP A 452 12.92 -35.74 6.22
CA ASP A 452 12.74 -37.14 6.64
C ASP A 452 12.10 -37.22 8.04
N LEU A 453 11.36 -38.29 8.36
CA LEU A 453 10.82 -38.53 9.72
C LEU A 453 11.88 -38.55 10.84
N GLY A 454 13.16 -38.72 10.50
CA GLY A 454 14.30 -38.67 11.42
C GLY A 454 14.72 -37.27 11.90
N ILE A 455 14.05 -36.19 11.47
CA ILE A 455 14.40 -34.79 11.82
C ILE A 455 14.54 -34.58 13.33
N PHE A 456 13.56 -35.00 14.14
CA PHE A 456 13.61 -34.76 15.60
C PHE A 456 14.84 -35.38 16.26
N ARG A 457 15.26 -36.57 15.81
CA ARG A 457 16.45 -37.25 16.33
C ARG A 457 17.75 -36.56 15.88
N ARG A 458 17.83 -36.08 14.64
CA ARG A 458 18.99 -35.30 14.14
C ARG A 458 19.06 -33.93 14.82
N ALA A 459 17.94 -33.23 14.96
CA ALA A 459 17.86 -31.93 15.63
C ALA A 459 18.26 -32.02 17.10
N ALA A 460 17.77 -33.03 17.83
CA ALA A 460 18.19 -33.27 19.22
C ALA A 460 19.70 -33.57 19.33
N LEU A 461 20.28 -34.33 18.39
CA LEU A 461 21.72 -34.64 18.39
C LEU A 461 22.57 -33.40 18.09
N VAL A 462 22.15 -32.55 17.14
CA VAL A 462 22.81 -31.27 16.82
C VAL A 462 22.71 -30.31 18.00
N PHE A 463 21.54 -30.19 18.62
CA PHE A 463 21.35 -29.35 19.82
C PHE A 463 22.23 -29.83 20.99
N TYR A 464 22.39 -31.14 21.16
CA TYR A 464 23.28 -31.73 22.17
C TYR A 464 24.77 -31.45 21.88
N THR A 465 25.20 -31.59 20.62
CA THR A 465 26.62 -31.37 20.24
C THR A 465 27.01 -29.89 20.24
N ASP A 466 26.17 -29.00 19.70
CA ASP A 466 26.40 -27.55 19.66
C ASP A 466 26.33 -26.88 21.05
N PHE A 467 25.57 -27.45 22.00
CA PHE A 467 25.44 -26.88 23.34
C PHE A 467 26.45 -27.44 24.36
N VAL A 468 26.91 -28.68 24.18
CA VAL A 468 27.79 -29.37 25.15
C VAL A 468 29.25 -29.46 24.70
N GLN A 469 29.52 -29.64 23.40
CA GLN A 469 30.84 -30.11 22.94
C GLN A 469 31.65 -29.07 22.18
N GLN A 470 31.01 -28.06 21.59
CA GLN A 470 31.68 -26.96 20.90
C GLN A 470 31.05 -25.61 21.28
N CYS A 471 31.77 -24.81 22.07
CA CYS A 471 31.47 -23.39 22.32
C CYS A 471 31.70 -22.49 21.07
N SER A 472 31.30 -22.99 19.91
CA SER A 472 31.33 -22.30 18.63
C SER A 472 30.20 -21.28 18.58
N ARG A 473 30.54 -19.98 18.60
CA ARG A 473 29.53 -18.91 18.47
C ARG A 473 28.70 -19.13 17.20
N PRO A 474 27.35 -19.30 17.27
CA PRO A 474 26.53 -19.37 16.08
C PRO A 474 26.58 -18.02 15.35
N LEU A 475 27.18 -18.01 14.17
CA LEU A 475 27.55 -16.78 13.47
C LEU A 475 26.35 -16.13 12.76
N TYR A 476 25.66 -15.24 13.49
CA TYR A 476 24.95 -14.05 13.00
C TYR A 476 24.22 -14.12 11.64
N MET A 477 22.90 -14.38 11.69
CA MET A 477 21.87 -13.60 10.97
C MET A 477 20.45 -14.07 11.39
N VAL A 478 20.23 -15.38 11.47
CA VAL A 478 18.92 -16.03 11.69
C VAL A 478 18.22 -15.53 12.97
N ARG A 479 18.98 -15.34 14.06
CA ARG A 479 18.44 -14.94 15.37
C ARG A 479 17.82 -13.53 15.36
N ALA A 480 18.26 -12.63 14.48
CA ALA A 480 17.70 -11.29 14.36
C ALA A 480 16.31 -11.29 13.71
N CYS A 481 16.09 -12.15 12.70
CA CYS A 481 14.80 -12.25 12.01
C CYS A 481 13.69 -12.76 12.97
N SER A 482 14.02 -13.74 13.83
CA SER A 482 13.11 -14.20 14.89
C SER A 482 12.80 -13.12 15.94
N CYS A 483 13.75 -12.24 16.26
CA CYS A 483 13.51 -11.12 17.18
C CYS A 483 12.56 -10.06 16.60
N VAL A 484 12.57 -9.81 15.29
CA VAL A 484 11.63 -8.87 14.64
C VAL A 484 10.20 -9.42 14.70
N ALA A 485 10.00 -10.72 14.45
CA ALA A 485 8.69 -11.36 14.58
C ALA A 485 8.18 -11.35 16.04
N LEU A 486 9.07 -11.56 17.03
CA LEU A 486 8.75 -11.41 18.45
C LEU A 486 8.42 -9.95 18.84
N PHE A 487 9.09 -8.96 18.25
CA PHE A 487 8.81 -7.54 18.49
C PHE A 487 7.44 -7.12 17.93
N GLY A 488 7.07 -7.59 16.73
CA GLY A 488 5.72 -7.38 16.15
C GLY A 488 4.59 -8.04 16.94
N LEU A 489 4.90 -9.05 17.75
CA LEU A 489 3.95 -9.70 18.67
C LEU A 489 3.77 -8.91 19.98
N ILE A 490 4.72 -8.02 20.33
CA ILE A 490 4.70 -7.18 21.54
C ILE A 490 4.16 -5.78 21.23
N TYR A 491 4.56 -5.21 20.10
CA TYR A 491 4.03 -3.95 19.56
C TYR A 491 3.16 -4.25 18.35
N ARG A 492 1.84 -4.33 18.57
CA ARG A 492 0.85 -4.50 17.48
C ARG A 492 1.02 -3.33 16.48
N PRO A 493 1.40 -3.60 15.22
CA PRO A 493 1.48 -2.58 14.19
C PRO A 493 0.07 -2.06 13.87
N ARG A 494 -0.04 -0.86 13.27
CA ARG A 494 -1.33 -0.24 12.93
C ARG A 494 -2.09 -1.11 11.93
N ASP A 495 -1.53 -1.24 10.73
CA ASP A 495 -2.08 -2.03 9.65
C ASP A 495 -1.20 -3.25 9.29
N PHE A 496 -1.82 -4.29 8.71
CA PHE A 496 -1.13 -5.52 8.34
C PHE A 496 -0.17 -5.36 7.16
N ALA A 497 -0.38 -4.36 6.30
CA ALA A 497 0.43 -4.15 5.10
C ALA A 497 1.77 -3.51 5.45
N SER A 498 1.78 -2.41 6.21
CA SER A 498 3.00 -1.81 6.78
C SER A 498 3.79 -2.79 7.64
N TYR A 499 3.11 -3.71 8.34
CA TYR A 499 3.79 -4.79 9.08
C TYR A 499 4.58 -5.72 8.16
N MET A 500 3.93 -6.24 7.11
CA MET A 500 4.57 -7.08 6.11
C MET A 500 5.73 -6.35 5.43
N LEU A 501 5.54 -5.08 5.08
CA LEU A 501 6.57 -4.25 4.47
C LEU A 501 7.76 -4.05 5.41
N GLY A 502 7.48 -3.80 6.70
CA GLY A 502 8.48 -3.71 7.76
C GLY A 502 9.35 -4.96 7.88
N ILE A 503 8.77 -6.16 7.74
CA ILE A 503 9.54 -7.43 7.73
C ILE A 503 10.49 -7.48 6.53
N PHE A 504 10.01 -7.16 5.32
CA PHE A 504 10.82 -7.17 4.10
C PHE A 504 11.97 -6.16 4.18
N ILE A 505 11.68 -4.92 4.59
CA ILE A 505 12.69 -3.85 4.72
C ILE A 505 13.69 -4.18 5.83
N CYS A 506 13.25 -4.64 7.02
CA CYS A 506 14.17 -5.02 8.10
C CYS A 506 15.12 -6.14 7.67
N ASN A 507 14.62 -7.18 6.97
CA ASN A 507 15.45 -8.26 6.47
C ASN A 507 16.45 -7.76 5.41
N LEU A 508 16.00 -6.93 4.46
CA LEU A 508 16.85 -6.31 3.44
C LEU A 508 17.98 -5.48 4.07
N LEU A 509 17.67 -4.62 5.04
CA LEU A 509 18.65 -3.80 5.76
C LEU A 509 19.62 -4.64 6.59
N LEU A 510 19.14 -5.68 7.29
CA LEU A 510 20.00 -6.61 8.03
C LEU A 510 20.97 -7.36 7.10
N TYR A 511 20.52 -7.80 5.92
CA TYR A 511 21.36 -8.48 4.93
C TYR A 511 22.40 -7.53 4.31
N LEU A 512 22.00 -6.29 3.99
CA LEU A 512 22.90 -5.26 3.50
C LEU A 512 23.96 -4.86 4.55
N ALA A 513 23.55 -4.66 5.80
CA ALA A 513 24.46 -4.36 6.91
C ALA A 513 25.46 -5.51 7.15
N PHE A 514 24.98 -6.77 7.14
CA PHE A 514 25.86 -7.94 7.21
C PHE A 514 26.90 -7.94 6.08
N TYR A 515 26.49 -7.66 4.85
CA TYR A 515 27.39 -7.61 3.69
C TYR A 515 28.47 -6.53 3.83
N ILE A 516 28.09 -5.31 4.25
CA ILE A 516 29.03 -4.21 4.50
C ILE A 516 30.01 -4.58 5.63
N ILE A 517 29.51 -5.11 6.75
CA ILE A 517 30.36 -5.54 7.88
C ILE A 517 31.34 -6.64 7.46
N MET A 518 30.92 -7.60 6.63
CA MET A 518 31.80 -8.65 6.13
C MET A 518 32.90 -8.10 5.23
N LYS A 519 32.61 -7.15 4.33
CA LYS A 519 33.66 -6.48 3.52
C LYS A 519 34.67 -5.73 4.37
N LEU A 520 34.21 -4.99 5.37
CA LEU A 520 35.07 -4.27 6.32
C LEU A 520 35.96 -5.22 7.12
N ARG A 521 35.41 -6.35 7.62
CA ARG A 521 36.19 -7.38 8.34
C ARG A 521 37.20 -8.09 7.46
N SER A 522 36.86 -8.35 6.20
CA SER A 522 37.77 -8.96 5.22
C SER A 522 38.84 -8.00 4.69
N SER A 523 38.88 -6.75 5.18
CA SER A 523 39.81 -5.70 4.74
C SER A 523 39.73 -5.40 3.23
N GLU A 524 38.56 -5.61 2.62
CA GLU A 524 38.34 -5.25 1.22
C GLU A 524 38.31 -3.72 1.07
N LYS A 525 39.10 -3.18 0.13
CA LYS A 525 39.13 -1.75 -0.14
C LYS A 525 37.82 -1.31 -0.81
N LEU A 526 36.99 -0.56 -0.08
CA LEU A 526 35.81 0.09 -0.64
C LEU A 526 36.26 1.20 -1.62
N LEU A 527 35.84 1.07 -2.88
CA LEU A 527 36.03 2.10 -3.89
C LEU A 527 35.25 3.39 -3.51
N PRO A 528 35.75 4.59 -3.84
CA PRO A 528 35.15 5.84 -3.39
C PRO A 528 33.72 6.05 -3.93
N ILE A 529 33.40 5.58 -5.13
CA ILE A 529 32.07 5.70 -5.74
C ILE A 529 31.03 4.86 -4.97
N PRO A 530 31.22 3.54 -4.76
CA PRO A 530 30.36 2.76 -3.86
C PRO A 530 30.26 3.32 -2.44
N LEU A 531 31.36 3.81 -1.86
CA LEU A 531 31.35 4.41 -0.52
C LEU A 531 30.42 5.64 -0.47
N PHE A 532 30.52 6.53 -1.45
CA PHE A 532 29.61 7.67 -1.60
C PHE A 532 28.15 7.20 -1.74
N CYS A 533 27.87 6.23 -2.60
CA CYS A 533 26.51 5.70 -2.76
C CYS A 533 25.96 5.08 -1.46
N ILE A 534 26.78 4.39 -0.66
CA ILE A 534 26.37 3.81 0.63
C ILE A 534 26.01 4.92 1.63
N VAL A 535 26.86 5.95 1.75
CA VAL A 535 26.61 7.09 2.66
C VAL A 535 25.37 7.87 2.22
N ALA A 536 25.23 8.17 0.93
CA ALA A 536 24.04 8.82 0.37
C ALA A 536 22.77 7.98 0.63
N THR A 537 22.82 6.67 0.39
CA THR A 537 21.71 5.74 0.69
C THR A 537 21.28 5.84 2.15
N ALA A 538 22.23 5.79 3.10
CA ALA A 538 21.92 5.83 4.53
C ALA A 538 21.32 7.18 4.96
N VAL A 539 21.85 8.30 4.47
CA VAL A 539 21.33 9.65 4.77
C VAL A 539 19.93 9.84 4.20
N MET A 540 19.70 9.46 2.93
CA MET A 540 18.40 9.64 2.28
C MET A 540 17.32 8.73 2.89
N TRP A 541 17.66 7.48 3.28
CA TRP A 541 16.72 6.63 4.01
C TRP A 541 16.39 7.15 5.40
N ALA A 542 17.37 7.68 6.14
CA ALA A 542 17.12 8.27 7.46
C ALA A 542 16.20 9.50 7.36
N ALA A 543 16.41 10.35 6.36
CA ALA A 543 15.54 11.49 6.08
C ALA A 543 14.14 11.03 5.63
N ALA A 544 14.03 10.06 4.73
CA ALA A 544 12.74 9.52 4.30
C ALA A 544 11.95 8.93 5.48
N LEU A 545 12.58 8.09 6.32
CA LEU A 545 11.91 7.47 7.47
C LEU A 545 11.36 8.50 8.48
N TYR A 546 12.00 9.68 8.63
CA TYR A 546 11.46 10.75 9.46
C TYR A 546 10.09 11.24 8.95
N PHE A 547 9.97 11.51 7.65
CA PHE A 547 8.71 11.94 7.03
C PHE A 547 7.67 10.80 6.95
N PHE A 548 8.09 9.56 6.73
CA PHE A 548 7.20 8.39 6.71
C PHE A 548 6.36 8.24 7.99
N PHE A 549 6.92 8.62 9.15
CA PHE A 549 6.17 8.57 10.43
C PHE A 549 5.24 9.78 10.66
N GLN A 550 5.33 10.84 9.84
CA GLN A 550 4.39 11.97 9.84
C GLN A 550 3.09 11.58 9.12
N ASN A 551 2.22 10.86 9.83
CA ASN A 551 0.97 10.35 9.27
C ASN A 551 -0.04 11.49 9.04
N LEU A 552 -0.26 11.88 7.78
CA LEU A 552 -1.19 12.95 7.37
C LEU A 552 -2.62 12.48 7.09
N SER A 553 -2.81 11.20 6.74
CA SER A 553 -4.12 10.59 6.47
C SER A 553 -4.18 9.15 7.01
N THR A 554 -5.34 8.50 6.94
CA THR A 554 -5.48 7.06 7.25
C THR A 554 -6.71 6.44 6.59
N TRP A 555 -6.47 5.43 5.75
CA TRP A 555 -7.53 4.64 5.10
C TRP A 555 -8.16 3.57 6.02
N GLU A 556 -7.64 3.38 7.23
CA GLU A 556 -8.20 2.42 8.20
C GLU A 556 -9.41 2.98 8.97
N GLY A 557 -9.48 4.29 9.14
CA GLY A 557 -10.57 4.98 9.85
C GLY A 557 -11.69 5.41 8.91
N THR A 558 -12.58 6.26 9.42
CA THR A 558 -13.55 6.97 8.57
C THR A 558 -12.91 8.18 7.88
N PRO A 559 -13.55 8.73 6.82
CA PRO A 559 -13.07 9.94 6.15
C PRO A 559 -12.90 11.11 7.13
N ALA A 560 -13.86 11.28 8.05
CA ALA A 560 -13.81 12.27 9.12
C ALA A 560 -12.62 12.06 10.08
N GLU A 561 -12.37 10.83 10.54
CA GLU A 561 -11.20 10.50 11.38
C GLU A 561 -9.87 10.75 10.65
N SER A 562 -9.82 10.46 9.35
CA SER A 562 -8.63 10.74 8.52
C SER A 562 -8.31 12.23 8.50
N ARG A 563 -9.34 13.09 8.34
CA ARG A 563 -9.20 14.56 8.26
C ARG A 563 -8.64 15.20 9.53
N GLU A 564 -8.75 14.55 10.69
CA GLU A 564 -8.12 15.07 11.92
C GLU A 564 -6.59 15.23 11.78
N LYS A 565 -5.97 14.37 10.97
CA LYS A 565 -4.52 14.32 10.73
C LYS A 565 -4.04 15.32 9.67
N ASN A 566 -4.95 15.89 8.86
CA ASN A 566 -4.62 16.87 7.83
C ASN A 566 -3.83 18.06 8.41
N ARG A 567 -2.84 18.52 7.63
CA ARG A 567 -1.96 19.65 7.92
C ARG A 567 -1.80 20.52 6.69
N GLU A 568 -1.49 21.79 6.90
CA GLU A 568 -1.05 22.72 5.85
C GLU A 568 0.19 22.17 5.10
N CYS A 569 0.43 22.65 3.89
CA CYS A 569 1.65 22.36 3.15
C CYS A 569 2.92 22.82 3.91
N ILE A 570 4.05 22.15 3.68
CA ILE A 570 5.33 22.45 4.34
C ILE A 570 6.39 23.02 3.38
N LEU A 571 6.30 22.69 2.09
CA LEU A 571 7.32 23.02 1.10
C LEU A 571 6.68 23.72 -0.10
N LEU A 572 7.14 24.94 -0.36
CA LEU A 572 6.70 25.82 -1.46
C LEU A 572 5.18 26.08 -1.50
N ASP A 573 4.50 25.97 -0.36
CA ASP A 573 3.03 26.03 -0.23
C ASP A 573 2.30 25.10 -1.23
N PHE A 574 2.92 23.96 -1.54
CA PHE A 574 2.43 23.01 -2.56
C PHE A 574 2.62 21.53 -2.21
N PHE A 575 3.63 21.19 -1.40
CA PHE A 575 3.94 19.82 -1.00
C PHE A 575 3.82 19.65 0.53
N ASP A 576 3.28 18.51 0.96
CA ASP A 576 3.18 18.12 2.38
C ASP A 576 4.29 17.15 2.86
N ASP A 577 4.22 16.69 4.11
CA ASP A 577 5.19 15.74 4.69
C ASP A 577 5.33 14.45 3.83
N HIS A 578 4.24 13.98 3.22
CA HIS A 578 4.19 12.72 2.47
C HIS A 578 4.70 12.90 1.03
N ASP A 579 4.44 14.04 0.41
CA ASP A 579 5.10 14.44 -0.84
C ASP A 579 6.63 14.51 -0.69
N VAL A 580 7.12 15.05 0.43
CA VAL A 580 8.56 15.07 0.74
C VAL A 580 9.10 13.65 0.97
N TRP A 581 8.32 12.75 1.58
CA TRP A 581 8.68 11.33 1.66
C TRP A 581 8.83 10.68 0.28
N HIS A 582 7.95 10.97 -0.69
CA HIS A 582 8.07 10.44 -2.06
C HIS A 582 9.41 10.87 -2.71
N PHE A 583 9.79 12.16 -2.64
CA PHE A 583 11.07 12.63 -3.19
C PHE A 583 12.30 11.98 -2.55
N LEU A 584 12.29 11.87 -1.21
CA LEU A 584 13.42 11.31 -0.45
C LEU A 584 13.54 9.79 -0.66
N SER A 585 12.41 9.07 -0.66
CA SER A 585 12.37 7.61 -0.86
C SER A 585 12.77 7.20 -2.29
N ALA A 586 12.31 7.93 -3.32
CA ALA A 586 12.74 7.72 -4.71
C ALA A 586 14.27 7.80 -4.85
N THR A 587 14.86 8.83 -4.22
CA THR A 587 16.30 9.07 -4.22
C THR A 587 17.06 8.02 -3.41
N ALA A 588 16.52 7.60 -2.27
CA ALA A 588 17.09 6.54 -1.43
C ALA A 588 17.08 5.17 -2.13
N LEU A 589 15.99 4.82 -2.83
CA LEU A 589 15.87 3.61 -3.64
C LEU A 589 16.86 3.63 -4.82
N PHE A 590 16.97 4.75 -5.53
CA PHE A 590 17.93 4.93 -6.62
C PHE A 590 19.37 4.68 -6.17
N PHE A 591 19.81 5.29 -5.06
CA PHE A 591 21.15 5.02 -4.53
C PHE A 591 21.30 3.58 -4.02
N SER A 592 20.26 3.00 -3.40
CA SER A 592 20.27 1.58 -2.97
C SER A 592 20.48 0.62 -4.15
N PHE A 593 19.87 0.91 -5.30
CA PHE A 593 20.05 0.14 -6.53
C PHE A 593 21.45 0.33 -7.11
N LEU A 594 22.02 1.55 -7.04
CA LEU A 594 23.41 1.83 -7.45
C LEU A 594 24.45 1.16 -6.54
N VAL A 595 24.19 1.00 -5.24
CA VAL A 595 25.04 0.20 -4.33
C VAL A 595 25.03 -1.28 -4.73
N SER A 596 23.93 -1.75 -5.30
CA SER A 596 23.75 -3.15 -5.72
C SER A 596 24.30 -3.45 -7.13
N LEU A 597 24.71 -2.44 -7.90
CA LEU A 597 25.04 -2.49 -9.35
C LEU A 597 26.54 -2.37 -9.66
#